data_AF-A0A2A5M7D6-F1
#
_entry.id   AF-A0A2A5M7D6-F1
#
_cell.length_a   1.000
_cell.length_b   1.000
_cell.length_c   1.000
_cell.angle_alpha   90.00
_cell.angle_beta   90.00
_cell.angle_gamma   90.00
#
_symmetry.space_group_name_H-M   'P 1'
#
loop_
_entity.id
_entity.type
_entity.pdbx_description
1 polymer ?
#
loop_
_entity_poly.entity_id
_entity_poly.type
_entity_poly.pdbx_seq_one_letter_code
_entity_poly.pdbx_strand_id
1 'polypeptide(L)'
;HQGFTYEQCLDPNYQLEKLIAPVVEEAKNWGSFPVIAAGGIWDKKDIENAISLGASGVQMGTRFIGTFECDASEEFKSVLLASKEEDIELIKSPVGYPARGVRTNLLNLVDKRMGPKINC
;
A
#
# COMPACT_ATOMS: atom_id res chain seq x y z
N HIS A 1 2.31 6.10 -3.59
CA HIS A 1 2.95 5.59 -4.83
C HIS A 1 3.75 4.35 -4.48
N GLN A 2 3.81 3.35 -5.37
CA GLN A 2 4.44 2.05 -5.09
C GLN A 2 5.97 2.02 -5.32
N GLY A 3 6.56 3.06 -5.91
CA GLY A 3 8.00 3.08 -6.23
C GLY A 3 8.42 2.17 -7.39
N PHE A 4 7.45 1.55 -8.07
CA PHE A 4 7.63 0.61 -9.17
C PHE A 4 6.79 1.00 -10.39
N THR A 5 7.11 0.46 -11.57
CA THR A 5 6.22 0.54 -12.74
C THR A 5 4.97 -0.33 -12.55
N TYR A 6 3.97 -0.20 -13.43
CA TYR A 6 2.76 -1.01 -13.34
C TYR A 6 3.04 -2.50 -13.55
N GLU A 7 3.92 -2.83 -14.48
CA GLU A 7 4.34 -4.20 -14.78
C GLU A 7 5.05 -4.82 -13.58
N GLN A 8 5.97 -4.06 -12.96
CA GLN A 8 6.67 -4.48 -11.76
C GLN A 8 5.73 -4.67 -10.56
N CYS A 9 4.67 -3.85 -10.44
CA CYS A 9 3.68 -4.02 -9.36
C CYS A 9 2.91 -5.35 -9.42
N LEU A 10 2.88 -6.01 -10.58
CA LEU A 10 2.23 -7.30 -10.81
C LEU A 10 3.22 -8.48 -10.79
N ASP A 11 4.51 -8.20 -10.79
CA ASP A 11 5.56 -9.21 -10.82
C ASP A 11 5.83 -9.75 -9.40
N PRO A 12 5.74 -11.08 -9.18
CA PRO A 12 6.06 -11.71 -7.89
C PRO A 12 7.48 -11.46 -7.39
N ASN A 13 8.42 -11.09 -8.27
CA ASN A 13 9.80 -10.78 -7.88
C ASN A 13 9.94 -9.44 -7.15
N TYR A 14 8.94 -8.57 -7.26
CA TYR A 14 8.91 -7.25 -6.61
C TYR A 14 8.02 -7.24 -5.35
N GLN A 15 7.61 -8.42 -4.85
CA GLN A 15 6.92 -8.53 -3.57
C GLN A 15 7.87 -8.19 -2.41
N LEU A 16 7.32 -7.62 -1.34
CA LEU A 16 8.09 -7.07 -0.22
C LEU A 16 9.10 -8.09 0.34
N GLU A 17 8.70 -9.35 0.51
CA GLU A 17 9.53 -10.42 1.07
C GLU A 17 10.78 -10.69 0.21
N LYS A 18 10.71 -10.45 -1.10
CA LYS A 18 11.84 -10.60 -2.03
C LYS A 18 12.79 -9.41 -1.98
N LEU A 19 12.32 -8.27 -1.50
CA LEU A 19 13.08 -7.02 -1.49
C LEU A 19 13.80 -6.78 -0.16
N ILE A 20 13.29 -7.30 0.96
CA ILE A 20 13.88 -7.03 2.29
C ILE A 20 15.35 -7.45 2.35
N ALA A 21 15.68 -8.71 2.07
CA ALA A 21 17.05 -9.21 2.24
C ALA A 21 18.08 -8.51 1.32
N PRO A 22 17.82 -8.30 0.01
CA PRO A 22 18.72 -7.53 -0.85
C PRO A 22 18.92 -6.08 -0.39
N VAL A 23 17.86 -5.41 0.07
CA VAL A 23 17.96 -4.02 0.55
C VAL A 23 18.74 -3.95 1.88
N VAL A 24 18.56 -4.92 2.76
CA VAL A 24 19.33 -5.05 4.01
C VAL A 24 20.81 -5.29 3.70
N GLU A 25 21.12 -6.13 2.72
CA GLU A 25 22.52 -6.36 2.30
C GLU A 25 23.13 -5.08 1.72
N GLU A 26 22.39 -4.38 0.85
CA GLU A 26 22.87 -3.14 0.27
C GLU A 26 23.08 -2.06 1.34
N ALA A 27 22.19 -1.95 2.33
CA ALA A 27 22.33 -0.98 3.43
C ALA A 27 23.66 -1.11 4.19
N LYS A 28 24.26 -2.31 4.24
CA LYS A 28 25.57 -2.53 4.89
C LYS A 28 26.68 -1.75 4.20
N ASN A 29 26.59 -1.57 2.89
CA ASN A 29 27.56 -0.80 2.09
C ASN A 29 27.51 0.71 2.40
N TRP A 30 26.45 1.18 3.06
CA TRP A 30 26.16 2.60 3.30
C TRP A 30 26.02 2.96 4.79
N GLY A 31 26.65 2.18 5.67
CA GLY A 31 26.68 2.45 7.11
C GLY A 31 25.67 1.65 7.95
N SER A 32 25.04 0.62 7.36
CA SER A 32 24.19 -0.35 8.08
C SER A 32 23.02 0.29 8.83
N PHE A 33 22.33 1.23 8.19
CA PHE A 33 21.16 1.86 8.77
C PHE A 33 20.00 0.85 8.96
N PRO A 34 19.12 1.07 9.95
CA PRO A 34 17.94 0.24 10.14
C PRO A 34 17.03 0.25 8.90
N VAL A 35 16.65 -0.93 8.42
CA VAL A 35 15.71 -1.08 7.31
C VAL A 35 14.32 -1.39 7.86
N ILE A 36 13.33 -0.58 7.50
CA ILE A 36 11.93 -0.73 7.93
C ILE A 36 11.10 -1.27 6.77
N ALA A 37 10.54 -2.47 6.91
CA ALA A 37 9.68 -3.07 5.90
C ALA A 37 8.27 -2.47 5.95
N ALA A 38 7.66 -2.19 4.80
CA ALA A 38 6.35 -1.55 4.73
C ALA A 38 5.50 -2.08 3.57
N GLY A 39 4.21 -2.29 3.82
CA GLY A 39 3.23 -2.75 2.83
C GLY A 39 2.78 -4.18 3.07
N GLY A 40 1.46 -4.41 3.19
CA GLY A 40 0.88 -5.74 3.37
C GLY A 40 1.07 -6.39 4.75
N ILE A 41 1.78 -5.74 5.67
CA ILE A 41 2.03 -6.24 7.04
C ILE A 41 0.79 -5.99 7.90
N TRP A 42 0.16 -7.06 8.39
CA TRP A 42 -1.13 -7.01 9.08
C TRP A 42 -1.07 -7.43 10.54
N ASP A 43 -0.37 -8.52 10.84
CA ASP A 43 -0.35 -9.10 12.17
C ASP A 43 1.06 -9.53 12.64
N LYS A 44 1.10 -10.15 13.81
CA LYS A 44 2.34 -10.63 14.44
C LYS A 44 3.16 -11.52 13.50
N LYS A 45 2.52 -12.40 12.74
CA LYS A 45 3.21 -13.33 11.84
C LYS A 45 3.92 -12.59 10.73
N ASP A 46 3.28 -11.58 10.15
CA ASP A 46 3.89 -10.76 9.08
C ASP A 46 5.08 -9.96 9.62
N ILE A 47 4.96 -9.44 10.86
CA ILE A 47 6.03 -8.73 11.56
C ILE A 47 7.23 -9.67 11.78
N GLU A 48 6.97 -10.85 12.35
CA GLU A 48 8.01 -11.86 12.58
C GLU A 48 8.68 -12.30 11.28
N ASN A 49 7.91 -12.47 10.20
CA ASN A 49 8.44 -12.79 8.89
C ASN A 49 9.37 -11.69 8.37
N ALA A 50 8.94 -10.43 8.39
CA ALA A 50 9.76 -9.30 7.95
C ALA A 50 11.07 -9.17 8.75
N ILE A 51 11.00 -9.34 10.08
CA ILE A 51 12.18 -9.34 10.95
C ILE A 51 13.09 -10.53 10.63
N SER A 52 12.54 -11.72 10.40
CA SER A 52 13.33 -12.91 10.04
C SER A 52 14.08 -12.76 8.71
N LEU A 53 13.58 -11.92 7.81
CA LEU A 53 14.22 -11.56 6.54
C LEU A 53 15.29 -10.46 6.68
N GLY A 54 15.48 -9.91 7.89
CA GLY A 54 16.53 -8.96 8.22
C GLY A 54 16.06 -7.52 8.43
N ALA A 55 14.75 -7.23 8.34
CA ALA A 55 14.25 -5.90 8.66
C ALA A 55 14.44 -5.60 10.15
N SER A 56 14.79 -4.34 10.47
CA SER A 56 14.92 -3.87 11.86
C SER A 56 13.57 -3.55 12.50
N GLY A 57 12.52 -3.44 11.69
CA GLY A 57 11.17 -3.16 12.13
C GLY A 57 10.21 -3.08 10.94
N VAL A 58 8.97 -2.71 11.22
CA VAL A 58 7.92 -2.60 10.21
C VAL A 58 7.17 -1.28 10.30
N GLN A 59 6.58 -0.87 9.18
CA GLN A 59 5.61 0.21 9.12
C GLN A 59 4.27 -0.35 8.64
N MET A 60 3.21 -0.09 9.42
CA MET A 60 1.85 -0.53 9.11
C MET A 60 0.97 0.71 8.88
N GLY A 61 0.25 0.74 7.76
CA GLY A 61 -0.68 1.83 7.42
C GLY A 61 -2.12 1.38 7.59
N THR A 62 -2.63 0.63 6.60
CA THR A 62 -4.04 0.19 6.53
C THR A 62 -4.55 -0.45 7.83
N ARG A 63 -3.70 -1.21 8.52
CA ARG A 63 -4.04 -1.88 9.78
C ARG A 63 -4.54 -0.93 10.87
N PHE A 64 -4.02 0.30 10.92
CA PHE A 64 -4.33 1.31 11.93
C PHE A 64 -5.47 2.25 11.53
N ILE A 65 -5.96 2.21 10.28
CA ILE A 65 -7.05 3.09 9.85
C ILE A 65 -8.35 2.78 10.61
N GLY A 66 -8.59 1.51 10.95
CA GLY A 66 -9.80 1.07 11.64
C GLY A 66 -9.82 1.29 13.15
N THR A 67 -8.84 2.01 13.73
CA THR A 67 -8.83 2.25 15.19
C THR A 67 -9.73 3.43 15.58
N PHE A 68 -10.03 3.53 16.88
CA PHE A 68 -10.83 4.63 17.44
C PHE A 68 -10.10 5.98 17.32
N GLU A 69 -8.78 5.97 17.46
CA GLU A 69 -7.92 7.16 17.44
C GLU A 69 -7.68 7.71 16.03
N CYS A 70 -7.89 6.90 14.98
CA CYS A 70 -7.74 7.36 13.61
C CYS A 70 -8.88 8.33 13.25
N ASP A 71 -8.51 9.52 12.79
CA ASP A 71 -9.41 10.62 12.44
C ASP A 71 -9.97 10.52 11.02
N ALA A 72 -9.70 9.42 10.32
CA ALA A 72 -10.32 9.14 9.03
C ALA A 72 -11.85 9.08 9.15
N SER A 73 -12.56 9.54 8.13
CA SER A 73 -14.02 9.61 8.18
C SER A 73 -14.63 8.23 8.37
N GLU A 74 -15.78 8.16 9.05
CA GLU A 74 -16.48 6.91 9.29
C GLU A 74 -16.92 6.25 7.99
N GLU A 75 -17.21 7.03 6.95
CA GLU A 75 -17.49 6.53 5.60
C GLU A 75 -16.26 5.86 4.99
N PHE A 76 -15.07 6.46 5.14
CA PHE A 76 -13.82 5.87 4.65
C PHE A 76 -13.48 4.57 5.38
N LYS A 77 -13.63 4.54 6.71
CA LYS A 77 -13.47 3.32 7.51
C LYS A 77 -14.48 2.25 7.08
N SER A 78 -15.74 2.62 6.88
CA SER A 78 -16.80 1.71 6.42
C SER A 78 -16.50 1.13 5.03
N VAL A 79 -15.99 1.94 4.10
CA VAL A 79 -15.56 1.47 2.77
C VAL A 79 -14.43 0.44 2.89
N LEU A 80 -13.43 0.71 3.73
CA LEU A 80 -12.33 -0.24 3.95
C LEU A 80 -12.81 -1.54 4.61
N LEU A 81 -13.67 -1.46 5.62
CA LEU A 81 -14.21 -2.63 6.32
C LEU A 81 -15.13 -3.48 5.44
N ALA A 82 -15.83 -2.87 4.50
CA ALA A 82 -16.70 -3.57 3.55
C ALA A 82 -15.95 -4.10 2.31
N SER A 83 -14.72 -3.64 2.07
CA SER A 83 -13.93 -4.04 0.91
C SER A 83 -13.42 -5.48 1.01
N LYS A 84 -13.30 -6.12 -0.15
CA LYS A 84 -12.67 -7.42 -0.32
C LYS A 84 -11.37 -7.30 -1.12
N GLU A 85 -10.63 -8.39 -1.23
CA GLU A 85 -9.37 -8.42 -1.97
C GLU A 85 -9.58 -8.01 -3.44
N GLU A 86 -10.64 -8.48 -4.08
CA GLU A 86 -11.01 -8.15 -5.45
C GLU A 86 -11.36 -6.66 -5.66
N ASP A 87 -11.69 -5.93 -4.60
CA ASP A 87 -11.98 -4.50 -4.68
C ASP A 87 -10.69 -3.66 -4.67
N ILE A 88 -9.53 -4.24 -4.34
CA ILE A 88 -8.27 -3.49 -4.28
C ILE A 88 -7.58 -3.51 -5.63
N GLU A 89 -7.55 -2.35 -6.29
CA GLU A 89 -7.02 -2.24 -7.65
C GLU A 89 -5.82 -1.30 -7.75
N LEU A 90 -4.96 -1.60 -8.73
CA LEU A 90 -3.95 -0.65 -9.19
C LEU A 90 -4.63 0.44 -10.01
N ILE A 91 -4.52 1.68 -9.56
CA ILE A 91 -5.09 2.85 -10.19
C ILE A 91 -4.01 3.81 -10.65
N LYS A 92 -4.34 4.59 -11.69
CA LYS A 92 -3.51 5.71 -12.12
C LYS A 92 -3.74 6.90 -11.21
N SER A 93 -2.75 7.20 -10.38
CA SER A 93 -2.80 8.38 -9.51
C SER A 93 -2.81 9.68 -10.34
N PRO A 94 -3.23 10.82 -9.77
CA PRO A 94 -3.25 12.12 -10.45
C PRO A 94 -1.89 12.54 -11.03
N VAL A 95 -0.79 12.02 -10.47
CA VAL A 95 0.59 12.28 -10.91
C VAL A 95 1.15 11.18 -11.81
N GLY A 96 0.32 10.24 -12.28
CA GLY A 96 0.67 9.23 -13.28
C GLY A 96 1.27 7.92 -12.73
N TYR A 97 1.77 7.91 -11.50
CA TYR A 97 2.36 6.72 -10.89
C TYR A 97 1.32 5.72 -10.38
N PRO A 98 1.66 4.42 -10.30
CA PRO A 98 0.76 3.42 -9.74
C PRO A 98 0.49 3.68 -8.26
N ALA A 99 -0.79 3.54 -7.90
CA ALA A 99 -1.28 3.53 -6.53
C ALA A 99 -2.27 2.37 -6.36
N ARG A 100 -2.46 1.88 -5.13
CA ARG A 100 -3.53 0.94 -4.80
C ARG A 100 -4.68 1.71 -4.15
N GLY A 101 -5.90 1.40 -4.54
CA GLY A 101 -7.10 1.98 -3.95
C GLY A 101 -8.27 1.00 -3.99
N VAL A 102 -9.25 1.23 -3.11
CA VAL A 102 -10.51 0.48 -3.14
C VAL A 102 -11.35 0.96 -4.32
N ARG A 103 -11.85 0.04 -5.13
CA ARG A 103 -12.76 0.30 -6.25
C ARG A 103 -14.09 0.85 -5.74
N THR A 104 -14.22 2.16 -5.78
CA THR A 104 -15.46 2.87 -5.44
C THR A 104 -16.13 3.44 -6.69
N ASN A 105 -17.36 3.95 -6.54
CA ASN A 105 -18.06 4.62 -7.64
C ASN A 105 -17.27 5.82 -8.20
N LEU A 106 -16.42 6.48 -7.39
CA LEU A 106 -15.56 7.55 -7.87
C LEU A 106 -14.62 7.05 -8.98
N LEU A 107 -13.98 5.90 -8.81
CA LEU A 107 -13.10 5.34 -9.83
C LEU A 107 -13.86 4.96 -11.10
N ASN A 108 -15.09 4.45 -10.97
CA ASN A 108 -15.97 4.20 -12.13
C ASN A 108 -16.29 5.48 -12.92
N LEU A 109 -16.49 6.60 -12.22
CA LEU A 109 -16.73 7.90 -12.84
C LEU A 109 -15.47 8.45 -13.52
N VAL A 110 -14.30 8.30 -12.87
CA VAL A 110 -13.00 8.69 -13.44
C VAL A 110 -12.72 7.92 -14.74
N ASP A 111 -12.95 6.61 -14.75
CA ASP A 111 -12.75 5.77 -15.94
C ASP A 111 -13.65 6.21 -17.10
N LYS A 112 -14.91 6.56 -16.80
CA LYS A 112 -15.88 7.08 -17.78
C LYS A 112 -15.64 8.55 -18.14
N ARG A 113 -14.69 9.22 -17.49
CA ARG A 113 -14.46 10.68 -17.58
C ARG A 113 -15.74 11.49 -17.32
N MET A 114 -16.53 11.02 -16.36
CA MET A 114 -17.78 11.65 -15.95
C MET A 114 -17.57 12.36 -14.61
N GLY A 115 -18.13 13.56 -14.47
CA GLY A 115 -18.18 14.29 -13.22
C GLY A 115 -19.58 14.85 -12.97
N PRO A 116 -19.90 15.24 -11.72
CA PRO A 116 -21.10 16.01 -11.47
C PRO A 116 -21.09 17.28 -12.33
N LYS A 117 -22.26 17.71 -12.81
CA LYS A 117 -22.37 18.99 -13.51
C LYS A 117 -21.89 20.09 -12.56
N ILE A 118 -20.88 20.84 -12.99
CA ILE A 118 -20.45 22.05 -12.30
C ILE A 118 -21.49 23.11 -12.63
N ASN A 119 -22.36 23.43 -11.69
CA ASN A 119 -23.19 24.63 -11.77
C ASN A 119 -22.31 25.79 -11.30
N CYS A 120 -21.66 26.46 -12.25
CA CYS A 120 -21.03 27.76 -12.00
C CYS A 120 -22.10 28.84 -11.85
#